data_AF-A0A8T4Z9L3-F1
#
_entry.id   AF-A0A8T4Z9L3-F1
#
_cell.length_a   1.000
_cell.length_b   1.000
_cell.length_c   1.000
_cell.angle_alpha   90.00
_cell.angle_beta   90.00
_cell.angle_gamma   90.00
#
_symmetry.space_group_name_H-M   'P 1'
#
loop_
_entity.id
_entity.type
_entity.pdbx_description
1 polymer ?
#
loop_
_entity_poly.entity_id
_entity_poly.type
_entity_poly.pdbx_seq_one_letter_code
_entity_poly.pdbx_strand_id
1 'polypeptide(L)' 'EMDGVVIVTIPSEVSQMVVKKAVTFARQLKIPIIGIIENMSSFTCP' A
#
# COMPACT_ATOMS: atom_id res chain seq x y z
N GLU A 1 -0.47 -17.16 13.68
CA GLU A 1 -1.32 -16.79 12.52
C GLU A 1 -0.91 -15.40 12.04
N MET A 2 -1.36 -14.96 10.87
CA MET A 2 -1.01 -13.64 10.33
C MET A 2 -2.25 -12.74 10.38
N ASP A 3 -2.16 -11.63 11.11
CA ASP A 3 -3.32 -10.75 11.36
C ASP A 3 -3.73 -9.92 10.14
N GLY A 4 -2.80 -9.68 9.22
CA GLY A 4 -3.07 -8.95 7.98
C GLY A 4 -1.84 -8.30 7.38
N VAL A 5 -2.06 -7.40 6.43
CA VAL A 5 -1.03 -6.66 5.69
C VAL A 5 -1.29 -5.16 5.72
N VAL A 6 -0.23 -4.38 5.89
CA VAL A 6 -0.21 -2.92 5.67
C VAL A 6 0.66 -2.64 4.45
N ILE A 7 0.15 -1.86 3.49
CA ILE A 7 0.88 -1.52 2.26
C ILE A 7 1.34 -0.07 2.36
N VAL A 8 2.65 0.17 2.33
CA VAL A 8 3.23 1.53 2.34
C VAL A 8 3.72 1.89 0.94
N THR A 9 3.35 3.07 0.46
CA THR A 9 3.67 3.57 -0.89
C THR A 9 4.12 5.04 -0.85
N ILE A 10 4.52 5.60 -1.98
CA ILE A 10 4.78 7.03 -2.20
C ILE A 10 3.91 7.56 -3.37
N PRO A 11 3.69 8.88 -3.53
CA PRO A 11 2.90 9.45 -4.62
C PRO A 11 3.64 9.39 -5.97
N SER A 12 3.88 8.19 -6.48
CA SER A 12 4.49 7.95 -7.80
C SER A 12 3.65 6.98 -8.64
N GLU A 13 3.63 7.18 -9.96
CA GLU A 13 2.88 6.32 -10.88
C GLU A 13 3.34 4.85 -10.81
N VAL A 14 4.65 4.63 -10.68
CA VAL A 14 5.24 3.28 -10.54
C VAL A 14 4.76 2.61 -9.26
N SER A 15 4.77 3.33 -8.13
CA SER A 15 4.34 2.79 -6.85
C SER A 15 2.84 2.44 -6.86
N GLN A 16 2.00 3.24 -7.53
CA GLN A 16 0.58 2.91 -7.69
C GLN A 16 0.34 1.59 -8.42
N MET A 17 1.13 1.29 -9.46
CA MET A 17 1.04 0.00 -10.17
C MET A 17 1.42 -1.17 -9.26
N VAL A 18 2.43 -0.99 -8.41
CA VAL A 18 2.86 -2.02 -7.44
C VAL A 18 1.79 -2.25 -6.37
N VAL A 19 1.20 -1.18 -5.82
CA VAL A 19 0.10 -1.28 -4.83
C VAL A 19 -1.09 -2.07 -5.39
N LYS A 20 -1.49 -1.83 -6.64
CA LYS A 20 -2.58 -2.58 -7.29
C LYS A 20 -2.30 -4.08 -7.35
N LYS A 21 -1.06 -4.47 -7.67
CA LYS A 21 -0.62 -5.87 -7.68
C LYS A 21 -0.60 -6.47 -6.27
N ALA A 22 -0.08 -5.74 -5.28
CA ALA A 22 -0.04 -6.17 -3.89
C ALA A 22 -1.44 -6.38 -3.30
N VAL A 23 -2.39 -5.47 -3.58
CA VAL A 23 -3.80 -5.61 -3.19
C VAL A 23 -4.43 -6.85 -3.82
N THR A 24 -4.17 -7.09 -5.12
CA THR A 24 -4.67 -8.28 -5.82
C THR A 24 -4.14 -9.57 -5.20
N PHE A 25 -2.84 -9.60 -4.90
CA PHE A 25 -2.18 -10.74 -4.27
C PHE A 25 -2.71 -11.04 -2.86
N ALA A 26 -2.85 -9.99 -2.02
CA ALA A 26 -3.41 -10.14 -0.68
C ALA A 26 -4.85 -10.70 -0.71
N ARG A 27 -5.68 -10.25 -1.66
CA ARG A 27 -7.03 -10.78 -1.87
C ARG A 27 -7.04 -12.25 -2.31
N GLN A 28 -6.14 -12.64 -3.23
CA GLN A 28 -6.02 -14.03 -3.69
C GLN A 28 -5.64 -14.98 -2.56
N LEU A 29 -4.75 -14.53 -1.66
CA LEU A 29 -4.33 -15.28 -0.49
C LEU A 29 -5.30 -15.18 0.70
N LYS A 30 -6.42 -14.44 0.55
CA LYS A 30 -7.40 -14.18 1.61
C LYS A 30 -6.78 -13.56 2.87
N ILE A 31 -5.74 -12.74 2.69
CA ILE A 31 -5.09 -12.00 3.77
C ILE A 31 -5.87 -10.70 4.03
N PRO A 32 -6.24 -10.38 5.27
CA PRO A 32 -6.85 -9.09 5.62
C PRO A 32 -5.91 -7.93 5.27
N ILE A 33 -6.40 -6.94 4.53
CA ILE A 33 -5.67 -5.69 4.28
C ILE A 33 -6.07 -4.72 5.39
N ILE A 34 -5.14 -4.41 6.29
CA ILE A 34 -5.36 -3.52 7.43
C ILE A 34 -5.42 -2.07 6.97
N GLY A 35 -4.59 -1.71 5.98
CA GLY A 35 -4.59 -0.37 5.41
C GLY A 35 -3.53 -0.14 4.35
N ILE A 36 -3.62 1.02 3.70
CA ILE A 36 -2.64 1.52 2.74
C ILE A 36 -2.18 2.90 3.23
N ILE A 37 -0.88 3.12 3.31
CA ILE A 37 -0.26 4.38 3.76
C ILE A 37 0.50 4.99 2.58
N GLU A 38 0.11 6.19 2.17
CA GLU A 38 0.88 6.98 1.22
C GLU A 38 1.86 7.89 1.97
N ASN A 39 3.12 7.47 2.01
CA ASN A 39 4.25 8.20 2.57
C ASN A 39 4.75 9.29 1.59
N MET A 40 5.43 10.31 2.10
CA MET A 40 5.98 11.41 1.29
C MET A 40 4.93 12.11 0.39
N SER A 41 3.66 12.09 0.79
CA SER A 41 2.52 12.65 0.06
C SER A 41 2.43 14.17 0.12
N SER A 42 3.22 14.79 0.99
CA SER A 42 3.23 16.23 1.19
C SER A 42 4.61 16.74 1.53
N PHE A 43 4.81 18.03 1.28
CA PHE A 43 6.00 18.77 1.64
C PHE A 43 5.56 20.10 2.24
N THR A 44 6.01 20.39 3.46
CA THR A 44 5.79 21.69 4.11
C THR A 44 7.03 22.56 3.89
N CYS A 45 6.88 23.61 3.10
CA CYS A 45 7.90 24.62 2.86
C CYS A 45 7.85 25.71 3.96
N PRO A 46 8.98 26.35 4.32
CA PRO A 46 8.99 27.60 5.08
C PRO A 46 8.19 28.71 4.40
#